data_AF-A0ABD2QGK2-F1
#
_entry.id   AF-A0ABD2QGK2-F1
#
_cell.length_a   1.000
_cell.length_b   1.000
_cell.length_c   1.000
_cell.angle_alpha   90.00
_cell.angle_beta   90.00
_cell.angle_gamma   90.00
#
_symmetry.space_group_name_H-M   'P 1'
#
loop_
_entity.id
_entity.type
_entity.pdbx_description
1 polymer ?
#
loop_
_entity_poly.entity_id
_entity_poly.type
_entity_poly.pdbx_seq_one_letter_code
_entity_poly.pdbx_strand_id
1 'polypeptide(L)'
;MKYWLDPPRIGLNFVPGPLSTQLDSDISLPCPITAEPKAKVTWFKLLNDGSRVPVKYNNRYTLQSDNSLQINSVSMEDVGTYICEAVNQYGRFEIENTFNLTGISPPTIASGDYKLTVLKGALERRITCVVNDAKPPAKVVWMKDGKTINLDSSKYSLSDTNLIIRDIKVDDLIY
;
A
#
# COMPACT_ATOMS: atom_id res chain seq x y z
N MET A 1 -12.73 6.34 -50.77
CA MET A 1 -11.92 5.95 -49.59
C MET A 1 -12.84 5.19 -48.63
N LYS A 2 -12.51 3.95 -48.27
CA LYS A 2 -13.33 3.14 -47.36
C LYS A 2 -12.86 3.46 -45.94
N TYR A 3 -13.66 4.22 -45.19
CA TYR A 3 -13.40 4.47 -43.78
C TYR A 3 -13.49 3.12 -43.06
N TRP A 4 -12.36 2.63 -42.56
CA TRP A 4 -12.32 1.40 -41.77
C TRP A 4 -12.77 1.79 -40.36
N LEU A 5 -13.89 1.21 -39.92
CA LEU A 5 -14.45 1.45 -38.60
C LEU A 5 -14.34 0.13 -37.84
N ASP A 6 -13.67 0.16 -36.70
CA ASP A 6 -13.39 -1.04 -35.93
C ASP A 6 -13.71 -0.83 -34.44
N PRO A 7 -14.16 -1.90 -33.76
CA PRO A 7 -14.28 -1.90 -32.30
C PRO A 7 -12.90 -1.73 -31.64
N PRO A 8 -12.87 -1.32 -30.36
CA PRO A 8 -11.62 -1.13 -29.64
C PRO A 8 -10.87 -2.46 -29.51
N ARG A 9 -9.56 -2.42 -29.70
CA ARG A 9 -8.66 -3.57 -29.56
C ARG A 9 -7.30 -3.17 -29.01
N ILE A 10 -6.60 -4.13 -28.41
CA ILE A 10 -5.23 -3.94 -27.94
C ILE A 10 -4.26 -3.74 -29.10
N GLY A 11 -3.24 -2.92 -28.89
CA GLY A 11 -2.13 -2.76 -29.83
C GLY A 11 -1.35 -4.06 -29.99
N LEU A 12 -1.04 -4.44 -31.23
CA LEU A 12 -0.47 -5.75 -31.59
C LEU A 12 0.90 -6.07 -30.93
N ASN A 13 1.61 -5.06 -30.43
CA ASN A 13 2.93 -5.20 -29.81
C ASN A 13 2.90 -5.12 -28.28
N PHE A 14 1.71 -5.06 -27.67
CA PHE A 14 1.61 -4.99 -26.22
C PHE A 14 1.65 -6.37 -25.60
N VAL A 15 2.66 -6.59 -24.76
CA VAL A 15 2.78 -7.79 -23.92
C VAL A 15 2.54 -7.36 -22.47
N PRO A 16 1.45 -7.82 -21.83
CA PRO A 16 1.22 -7.54 -20.43
C PRO A 16 2.36 -8.11 -19.58
N GLY A 17 2.87 -7.30 -18.65
CA GLY A 17 3.87 -7.71 -17.67
C GLY A 17 3.49 -7.21 -16.29
N PRO A 18 4.05 -7.81 -15.21
CA PRO A 18 3.82 -7.31 -13.86
C PRO A 18 4.36 -5.88 -13.76
N LEU A 19 3.49 -4.94 -13.40
CA LEU A 19 3.87 -3.55 -13.17
C LEU A 19 4.24 -3.38 -11.71
N SER A 20 5.40 -2.78 -11.46
CA SER A 20 5.81 -2.52 -10.09
C SER A 20 6.72 -1.32 -9.96
N THR A 21 6.66 -0.66 -8.80
CA THR A 21 7.45 0.54 -8.49
C THR A 21 7.70 0.65 -6.98
N GLN A 22 8.37 1.70 -6.51
CA GLN A 22 8.62 1.93 -5.08
C GLN A 22 7.59 2.89 -4.47
N LEU A 23 7.51 2.96 -3.14
CA LEU A 23 6.71 4.00 -2.47
C LEU A 23 7.18 5.40 -2.87
N ASP A 24 6.25 6.35 -2.89
CA ASP A 24 6.45 7.78 -3.21
C ASP A 24 6.96 8.08 -4.64
N SER A 25 7.24 7.04 -5.43
CA SER A 25 7.52 7.17 -6.85
C SER A 25 6.24 7.21 -7.69
N ASP A 26 6.41 7.51 -8.97
CA ASP A 26 5.33 7.60 -9.94
C ASP A 26 5.26 6.34 -10.81
N ILE A 27 4.07 6.00 -11.32
CA ILE A 27 3.89 4.90 -12.27
C ILE A 27 2.82 5.21 -13.31
N SER A 28 3.04 4.72 -14.54
CA SER A 28 2.07 4.78 -15.62
C SER A 28 1.57 3.37 -15.94
N LEU A 29 0.26 3.14 -15.80
CA LEU A 29 -0.39 1.90 -16.18
C LEU A 29 -0.80 1.99 -17.66
N PRO A 30 -0.23 1.16 -18.55
CA PRO A 30 -0.43 1.26 -19.98
C PRO A 30 -1.83 0.79 -20.39
N CYS A 31 -2.40 1.49 -21.38
CA CYS A 31 -3.62 1.05 -22.06
C CYS A 31 -3.56 1.36 -23.57
N PRO A 32 -2.75 0.61 -24.34
CA PRO A 32 -2.50 0.89 -25.74
C PRO A 32 -3.65 0.37 -26.61
N ILE A 33 -4.81 1.04 -26.52
CA ILE A 33 -6.01 0.69 -27.29
C ILE A 33 -6.06 1.46 -28.59
N THR A 34 -6.40 0.75 -29.67
CA THR A 34 -6.67 1.31 -31.00
C THR A 34 -8.15 1.10 -31.35
N ALA A 35 -8.80 2.14 -31.86
CA ALA A 35 -10.21 2.13 -32.23
C ALA A 35 -10.50 3.24 -33.23
N GLU A 36 -11.35 2.98 -34.23
CA GLU A 36 -11.84 3.98 -35.18
C GLU A 36 -13.36 3.83 -35.29
N PRO A 37 -14.17 4.81 -34.85
CA PRO A 37 -13.82 6.07 -34.22
C PRO A 37 -13.16 5.89 -32.84
N LYS A 38 -12.44 6.93 -32.40
CA LYS A 38 -11.75 6.96 -31.11
C LYS A 38 -12.68 6.53 -29.97
N ALA A 39 -12.25 5.54 -29.21
CA ALA A 39 -12.99 5.03 -28.06
C ALA A 39 -12.87 5.95 -26.85
N LYS A 40 -13.93 5.99 -26.04
CA LYS A 40 -13.89 6.58 -24.70
C LYS A 40 -13.23 5.58 -23.76
N VAL A 41 -12.13 5.99 -23.12
CA VAL A 41 -11.42 5.18 -22.12
C VAL A 41 -11.84 5.58 -20.72
N THR A 42 -12.12 4.58 -19.89
CA THR A 42 -12.42 4.73 -18.46
C THR A 42 -11.57 3.73 -17.68
N TRP A 43 -10.90 4.19 -16.64
CA TRP A 43 -10.16 3.31 -15.73
C TRP A 43 -11.01 2.95 -14.52
N PHE A 44 -10.95 1.68 -14.13
CA PHE A 44 -11.56 1.17 -12.91
C PHE A 44 -10.49 0.52 -12.03
N LYS A 45 -10.70 0.56 -10.73
CA LYS A 45 -9.96 -0.25 -9.77
C LYS A 45 -10.83 -1.41 -9.31
N LEU A 46 -10.27 -2.62 -9.33
CA LEU A 46 -10.91 -3.81 -8.80
C LEU A 46 -10.71 -3.85 -7.28
N LEU A 47 -11.81 -4.00 -6.54
CA LEU A 47 -11.82 -4.15 -5.09
C LEU A 47 -11.72 -5.63 -4.71
N ASN A 48 -11.38 -5.90 -3.45
CA ASN A 48 -11.22 -7.27 -2.94
C ASN A 48 -12.50 -8.10 -2.96
N ASP A 49 -13.67 -7.45 -2.99
CA ASP A 49 -14.98 -8.11 -3.13
C ASP A 49 -15.35 -8.43 -4.59
N GLY A 50 -14.45 -8.15 -5.54
CA GLY A 50 -14.64 -8.33 -6.97
C GLY A 50 -15.42 -7.21 -7.66
N SER A 51 -15.89 -6.20 -6.93
CA SER A 51 -16.53 -5.03 -7.53
C SER A 51 -15.49 -4.11 -8.16
N ARG A 52 -15.91 -3.34 -9.18
CA ARG A 52 -15.04 -2.35 -9.84
C ARG A 52 -15.55 -0.93 -9.59
N VAL A 53 -14.65 -0.04 -9.18
CA VAL A 53 -14.95 1.37 -8.93
C VAL A 53 -14.23 2.26 -9.95
N PRO A 54 -14.89 3.27 -10.55
CA PRO A 54 -14.21 4.20 -11.44
C PRO A 54 -13.09 4.94 -10.72
N VAL A 55 -11.93 5.06 -11.36
CA VAL A 55 -10.84 5.88 -10.85
C VAL A 55 -11.28 7.34 -10.84
N LYS A 56 -11.16 8.00 -9.68
CA LYS A 56 -11.45 9.43 -9.54
C LYS A 56 -10.21 10.24 -9.90
N TYR A 57 -10.24 10.89 -11.06
CA TYR A 57 -9.13 11.71 -11.52
C TYR A 57 -8.92 12.95 -10.65
N ASN A 58 -7.66 13.23 -10.32
CA ASN A 58 -7.21 14.36 -9.52
C ASN A 58 -5.71 14.62 -9.79
N ASN A 59 -5.03 15.40 -8.95
CA ASN A 59 -3.61 15.70 -9.13
C ASN A 59 -2.69 14.46 -9.02
N ARG A 60 -3.14 13.38 -8.38
CA ARG A 60 -2.40 12.10 -8.29
C ARG A 60 -2.76 11.12 -9.40
N TYR A 61 -4.05 10.99 -9.74
CA TYR A 61 -4.54 10.08 -10.77
C TYR A 61 -4.93 10.85 -12.02
N THR A 62 -4.17 10.71 -13.10
CA THR A 62 -4.42 11.44 -14.35
C THR A 62 -4.51 10.50 -15.54
N LEU A 63 -5.51 10.72 -16.39
CA LEU A 63 -5.62 10.04 -17.69
C LEU A 63 -4.75 10.77 -18.71
N GLN A 64 -3.79 10.05 -19.27
CA GLN A 64 -2.86 10.57 -20.27
C GLN A 64 -3.46 10.50 -21.68
N SER A 65 -2.83 11.22 -22.63
CA SER A 65 -3.28 11.28 -24.03
C SER A 65 -3.18 9.96 -24.79
N ASP A 66 -2.28 9.08 -24.35
CA ASP A 66 -2.08 7.70 -24.83
C ASP A 66 -3.00 6.68 -24.12
N ASN A 67 -3.96 7.17 -23.33
CA ASN A 67 -4.90 6.44 -22.49
C ASN A 67 -4.30 5.74 -21.27
N SER A 68 -3.00 5.95 -20.97
CA SER A 68 -2.40 5.42 -19.74
C SER A 68 -2.96 6.11 -18.49
N LEU A 69 -3.00 5.37 -17.38
CA LEU A 69 -3.31 5.94 -16.07
C LEU A 69 -2.01 6.25 -15.35
N GLN A 70 -1.73 7.53 -15.17
CA GLN A 70 -0.60 8.00 -14.37
C GLN A 70 -1.03 8.12 -12.90
N ILE A 71 -0.26 7.49 -12.01
CA ILE A 71 -0.42 7.54 -10.56
C ILE A 71 0.85 8.17 -9.98
N ASN A 72 0.71 9.35 -9.38
CA ASN A 72 1.83 10.07 -8.75
C ASN A 72 1.87 9.82 -7.24
N SER A 73 3.08 9.77 -6.69
CA SER A 73 3.34 9.55 -5.25
C SER A 73 2.60 8.30 -4.74
N VAL A 74 2.98 7.15 -5.29
CA VAL A 74 2.35 5.85 -5.03
C VAL A 74 2.41 5.49 -3.56
N SER A 75 1.29 4.96 -3.06
CA SER A 75 1.09 4.49 -1.69
C SER A 75 0.68 3.01 -1.64
N MET A 76 0.66 2.43 -0.44
CA MET A 76 0.18 1.05 -0.22
C MET A 76 -1.26 0.85 -0.69
N GLU A 77 -2.10 1.88 -0.59
CA GLU A 77 -3.49 1.82 -1.02
C GLU A 77 -3.60 1.72 -2.53
N ASP A 78 -2.60 2.13 -3.30
CA ASP A 78 -2.63 2.13 -4.76
C ASP A 78 -2.46 0.73 -5.36
N VAL A 79 -1.86 -0.20 -4.62
CA VAL A 79 -1.66 -1.60 -5.03
C VAL A 79 -2.99 -2.27 -5.37
N GLY A 80 -2.98 -3.10 -6.42
CA GLY A 80 -4.13 -3.89 -6.83
C GLY A 80 -4.26 -4.03 -8.34
N THR A 81 -5.43 -4.48 -8.77
CA THR A 81 -5.75 -4.67 -10.19
C THR A 81 -6.57 -3.49 -10.71
N TYR A 82 -6.15 -2.94 -11.85
CA TYR A 82 -6.84 -1.87 -12.55
C TYR A 82 -7.33 -2.38 -13.90
N ILE A 83 -8.51 -1.93 -14.31
CA ILE A 83 -9.13 -2.30 -15.57
C ILE A 83 -9.21 -1.06 -16.44
N CYS A 84 -8.57 -1.09 -17.60
CA CYS A 84 -8.78 -0.11 -18.64
C CYS A 84 -9.91 -0.58 -19.55
N GLU A 85 -10.99 0.19 -19.58
CA GLU A 85 -12.16 -0.09 -20.41
C GLU A 85 -12.24 0.94 -21.55
N ALA A 86 -12.29 0.49 -22.79
CA ALA A 86 -12.53 1.32 -23.95
C ALA A 86 -13.86 0.98 -24.62
N VAL A 87 -14.65 2.00 -24.92
CA VAL A 87 -15.95 1.86 -25.56
C VAL A 87 -16.08 2.81 -26.74
N ASN A 88 -16.45 2.29 -27.91
CA ASN A 88 -16.93 3.07 -29.04
C ASN A 88 -18.30 2.52 -29.51
N GLN A 89 -18.88 3.12 -30.55
CA GLN A 89 -20.18 2.70 -31.08
C GLN A 89 -20.20 1.29 -31.70
N TYR A 90 -19.03 0.68 -31.90
CA TYR A 90 -18.87 -0.64 -32.51
C TYR A 90 -18.51 -1.73 -31.51
N GLY A 91 -18.17 -1.38 -30.27
CA GLY A 91 -17.89 -2.37 -29.24
C GLY A 91 -17.20 -1.84 -28.00
N ARG A 92 -16.86 -2.80 -27.14
CA ARG A 92 -16.18 -2.62 -25.87
C ARG A 92 -14.99 -3.56 -25.79
N PHE A 93 -13.90 -3.09 -25.20
CA PHE A 93 -12.73 -3.91 -24.88
C PHE A 93 -12.18 -3.54 -23.51
N GLU A 94 -11.66 -4.52 -22.79
CA GLU A 94 -11.10 -4.35 -21.44
C GLU A 94 -9.72 -5.01 -21.34
N ILE A 95 -8.82 -4.38 -20.60
CA ILE A 95 -7.49 -4.90 -20.27
C ILE A 95 -7.26 -4.74 -18.78
N GLU A 96 -6.84 -5.80 -18.12
CA GLU A 96 -6.43 -5.78 -16.72
C GLU A 96 -4.93 -5.51 -16.59
N ASN A 97 -4.57 -4.63 -15.66
CA ASN A 97 -3.20 -4.33 -15.27
C ASN A 97 -3.08 -4.55 -13.76
N THR A 98 -2.23 -5.50 -13.35
CA THR A 98 -1.90 -5.71 -11.93
C THR A 98 -0.70 -4.88 -11.55
N PHE A 99 -0.87 -4.02 -10.56
CA PHE A 99 0.17 -3.15 -10.02
C PHE A 99 0.57 -3.60 -8.62
N ASN A 100 1.88 -3.80 -8.41
CA ASN A 100 2.49 -4.18 -7.14
C ASN A 100 3.58 -3.20 -6.70
N LEU A 101 3.96 -3.24 -5.42
CA LEU A 101 5.11 -2.49 -4.91
C LEU A 101 6.36 -3.36 -4.82
N THR A 102 7.51 -2.76 -5.08
CA THR A 102 8.85 -3.34 -4.89
C THR A 102 9.54 -2.70 -3.69
N GLY A 103 10.52 -3.40 -3.13
CA GLY A 103 11.34 -2.86 -2.03
C GLY A 103 10.61 -2.77 -0.69
N ILE A 104 9.43 -3.38 -0.56
CA ILE A 104 8.70 -3.53 0.69
C ILE A 104 9.19 -4.78 1.42
N SER A 105 9.36 -4.66 2.72
CA SER A 105 9.68 -5.75 3.62
C SER A 105 8.79 -5.67 4.86
N PRO A 106 8.06 -6.76 5.19
CA PRO A 106 7.15 -6.76 6.33
C PRO A 106 7.94 -6.61 7.64
N PRO A 107 7.37 -5.93 8.66
CA PRO A 107 8.02 -5.85 9.96
C PRO A 107 8.08 -7.22 10.62
N THR A 108 9.28 -7.58 11.08
CA THR A 108 9.50 -8.79 11.89
C THR A 108 10.10 -8.38 13.24
N ILE A 109 9.57 -8.94 14.32
CA ILE A 109 10.15 -8.76 15.65
C ILE A 109 11.34 -9.72 15.75
N ALA A 110 12.54 -9.16 15.66
CA ALA A 110 13.79 -9.91 15.69
C ALA A 110 14.13 -10.38 17.10
N SER A 111 13.81 -9.56 18.10
CA SER A 111 13.96 -9.88 19.50
C SER A 111 13.03 -9.03 20.36
N GLY A 112 12.54 -9.62 21.44
CA GLY A 112 11.75 -8.93 22.44
C GLY A 112 11.92 -9.59 23.81
N ASP A 113 11.81 -8.80 24.86
CA ASP A 113 11.84 -9.34 26.22
C ASP A 113 10.55 -10.14 26.47
N TYR A 114 10.66 -11.47 26.55
CA TYR A 114 9.52 -12.36 26.84
C TYR A 114 9.39 -12.72 28.33
N LYS A 115 10.44 -12.46 29.11
CA LYS A 115 10.47 -12.60 30.58
C LYS A 115 11.25 -11.43 31.17
N LEU A 116 10.64 -10.76 32.14
CA LEU A 116 11.23 -9.57 32.75
C LEU A 116 11.59 -9.86 34.20
N THR A 117 12.89 -9.85 34.48
CA THR A 117 13.40 -9.78 35.86
C THR A 117 13.68 -8.32 36.20
N VAL A 118 13.21 -7.86 37.35
CA VAL A 118 13.48 -6.52 37.87
C VAL A 118 14.07 -6.62 39.27
N LEU A 119 15.18 -5.91 39.48
CA LEU A 119 15.80 -5.79 40.80
C LEU A 119 14.94 -4.90 41.70
N LYS A 120 14.77 -5.31 42.95
CA LYS A 120 14.04 -4.52 43.95
C LYS A 120 14.71 -3.15 44.11
N GLY A 121 13.95 -2.08 43.87
CA GLY A 121 14.44 -0.70 43.92
C GLY A 121 14.90 -0.11 42.58
N ALA A 122 14.74 -0.83 41.46
CA ALA A 122 14.99 -0.27 40.13
C ALA A 122 14.02 0.89 39.83
N LEU A 123 14.55 2.03 39.39
CA LEU A 123 13.77 3.22 39.06
C LEU A 123 13.12 3.13 37.67
N GLU A 124 13.71 2.36 36.75
CA GLU A 124 13.18 2.15 35.41
C GLU A 124 13.57 0.78 34.82
N ARG A 125 12.80 0.33 33.81
CA ARG A 125 13.10 -0.83 32.98
C ARG A 125 12.76 -0.55 31.55
N ARG A 126 13.69 -0.92 30.67
CA ARG A 126 13.49 -0.99 29.22
C ARG A 126 12.94 -2.36 28.85
N ILE A 127 11.82 -2.43 28.15
CA ILE A 127 11.35 -3.64 27.46
C ILE A 127 11.75 -3.49 26.00
N THR A 128 12.57 -4.43 25.54
CA THR A 128 13.14 -4.39 24.20
C THR A 128 12.13 -4.89 23.17
N CYS A 129 12.02 -4.21 22.05
CA CYS A 129 11.36 -4.70 20.84
C CYS A 129 12.19 -4.26 19.65
N VAL A 130 12.95 -5.18 19.05
CA VAL A 130 13.74 -4.88 17.85
C VAL A 130 12.93 -5.28 16.63
N VAL A 131 12.62 -4.30 15.77
CA VAL A 131 11.96 -4.55 14.48
C VAL A 131 13.01 -4.52 13.39
N ASN A 132 13.21 -5.62 12.68
CA ASN A 132 14.20 -5.69 11.61
C ASN A 132 13.61 -5.28 10.26
N ASP A 133 14.38 -4.47 9.54
CA ASP A 133 14.32 -4.25 8.10
C ASP A 133 12.92 -3.98 7.53
N ALA A 134 12.00 -3.39 8.31
CA ALA A 134 10.68 -3.04 7.83
C ALA A 134 10.78 -1.89 6.82
N LYS A 135 10.26 -2.10 5.61
CA LYS A 135 10.16 -1.06 4.59
C LYS A 135 8.70 -0.97 4.12
N PRO A 136 8.01 0.16 4.35
CA PRO A 136 8.46 1.35 5.09
C PRO A 136 8.62 1.08 6.60
N PRO A 137 9.23 2.01 7.37
CA PRO A 137 9.36 1.86 8.81
C PRO A 137 8.01 1.57 9.49
N ALA A 138 7.96 0.54 10.30
CA ALA A 138 6.71 0.12 10.94
C ALA A 138 6.37 0.96 12.16
N LYS A 139 5.07 1.16 12.39
CA LYS A 139 4.55 1.77 13.61
C LYS A 139 4.45 0.73 14.72
N VAL A 140 5.21 0.91 15.79
CA VAL A 140 5.18 0.03 16.97
C VAL A 140 4.17 0.54 17.99
N VAL A 141 3.35 -0.37 18.50
CA VAL A 141 2.36 -0.10 19.56
C VAL A 141 2.56 -1.11 20.68
N TRP A 142 2.64 -0.60 21.92
CA TRP A 142 2.75 -1.43 23.11
C TRP A 142 1.40 -1.59 23.80
N MET A 143 1.13 -2.81 24.26
CA MET A 143 -0.11 -3.16 24.97
C MET A 143 0.22 -3.92 26.26
N LYS A 144 -0.58 -3.68 27.30
CA LYS A 144 -0.61 -4.45 28.55
C LYS A 144 -2.04 -4.94 28.75
N ASP A 145 -2.21 -6.23 28.98
CA ASP A 145 -3.51 -6.87 29.26
C ASP A 145 -4.60 -6.54 28.21
N GLY A 146 -4.20 -6.55 26.93
CA GLY A 146 -5.08 -6.25 25.81
C GLY A 146 -5.44 -4.76 25.64
N LYS A 147 -4.91 -3.86 26.47
CA LYS A 147 -5.10 -2.42 26.37
C LYS A 147 -3.83 -1.72 25.91
N THR A 148 -3.96 -0.75 25.02
CA THR A 148 -2.84 0.08 24.59
C THR A 148 -2.30 0.90 25.74
N ILE A 149 -0.98 0.93 25.87
CA ILE A 149 -0.30 1.70 26.90
C ILE A 149 -0.39 3.18 26.53
N ASN A 150 -0.78 4.02 27.49
CA ASN A 150 -0.80 5.46 27.32
C ASN A 150 0.61 6.04 27.54
N LEU A 151 1.23 6.49 26.44
CA LEU A 151 2.57 7.09 26.42
C LEU A 151 2.59 8.56 26.88
N ASP A 152 1.41 9.19 27.06
CA ASP A 152 1.32 10.56 27.61
C ASP A 152 1.47 10.57 29.14
N SER A 153 1.47 9.39 29.78
CA SER A 153 1.70 9.28 31.22
C SER A 153 3.20 9.37 31.55
N SER A 154 3.55 9.93 32.71
CA SER A 154 4.95 9.96 33.19
C SER A 154 5.56 8.56 33.40
N LYS A 155 4.70 7.54 33.53
CA LYS A 155 5.09 6.15 33.79
C LYS A 155 5.68 5.45 32.57
N TYR A 156 5.23 5.79 31.36
CA TYR A 156 5.60 5.07 30.14
C TYR A 156 6.18 6.04 29.10
N SER A 157 7.24 5.64 28.42
CA SER A 157 7.73 6.39 27.25
C SER A 157 8.35 5.45 26.23
N LEU A 158 8.45 5.89 24.98
CA LEU A 158 9.16 5.14 23.94
C LEU A 158 10.58 5.69 23.75
N SER A 159 11.50 4.75 23.53
CA SER A 159 12.85 5.00 23.04
C SER A 159 13.01 4.14 21.79
N ASP A 160 12.87 4.77 20.63
CA ASP A 160 12.70 4.11 19.32
C ASP A 160 11.48 3.16 19.34
N THR A 161 11.73 1.85 19.30
CA THR A 161 10.72 0.79 19.37
C THR A 161 10.59 0.19 20.78
N ASN A 162 11.47 0.57 21.72
CA ASN A 162 11.52 0.02 23.07
C ASN A 162 10.61 0.79 24.02
N LEU A 163 9.93 0.06 24.91
CA LEU A 163 9.12 0.66 25.97
C LEU A 163 9.98 0.91 27.21
N ILE A 164 9.94 2.12 27.74
CA ILE A 164 10.54 2.46 29.03
C ILE A 164 9.41 2.57 30.05
N ILE A 165 9.54 1.82 31.14
CA ILE A 165 8.64 1.87 32.29
C ILE A 165 9.42 2.51 33.44
N ARG A 166 8.88 3.58 34.02
CA ARG A 166 9.42 4.25 35.23
C ARG A 166 8.62 3.87 36.47
N ASP A 167 9.24 4.05 37.63
CA ASP A 167 8.64 3.79 38.95
C ASP A 167 8.02 2.40 39.05
N ILE A 168 8.82 1.39 38.71
CA ILE A 168 8.34 0.01 38.58
C ILE A 168 7.87 -0.53 39.91
N LYS A 169 6.63 -1.01 39.90
CA LYS A 169 6.03 -1.72 41.02
C LYS A 169 5.99 -3.22 40.72
N VAL A 170 5.85 -4.02 41.77
CA VAL A 170 5.69 -5.48 41.61
C VAL A 170 4.50 -5.81 40.70
N ASP A 171 3.41 -5.02 40.77
CA ASP A 171 2.22 -5.15 39.91
C ASP A 171 2.47 -4.82 38.41
N ASP A 172 3.64 -4.26 38.10
CA ASP A 172 4.06 -4.04 36.71
C ASP A 172 4.76 -5.26 36.10
N LEU A 173 5.15 -6.24 36.93
CA LEU A 173 5.79 -7.48 36.53
C LEU A 173 4.72 -8.55 36.35
N ILE A 174 4.42 -8.89 35.10
CA ILE A 174 3.52 -10.00 34.75
C ILE A 174 4.29 -11.30 35.02
N TYR A 175 3.75 -12.16 35.88
CA TYR A 175 4.18 -13.55 36.04
C TYR A 175 3.60 -14.44 34.94
#